data_AF-A0A8X6XKA0-F1
#
_entry.id   AF-A0A8X6XKA0-F1
#
_cell.length_a   1.000
_cell.length_b   1.000
_cell.length_c   1.000
_cell.angle_alpha   90.00
_cell.angle_beta   90.00
_cell.angle_gamma   90.00
#
_symmetry.space_group_name_H-M   'P 1'
#
loop_
_entity.id
_entity.type
_entity.pdbx_description
1 polymer ?
#
loop_
_entity_poly.entity_id
_entity_poly.type
_entity_poly.pdbx_seq_one_letter_code
_entity_poly.pdbx_strand_id
1 'polypeptide(L)'
;VDAVVCGTDGVTYKNECEMRVAACEKEQYVMVGSRGPCDLCQNVHCKHGARCENGHCICAFDCPDATIRFVAVMERPIVTTVK
;
A
#
# COMPACT_ATOMS: atom_id res chain seq x y z
N VAL A 1 -12.45 22.85 -2.20
CA VAL A 1 -11.48 21.90 -1.60
C VAL A 1 -10.95 21.06 -2.73
N ASP A 2 -9.87 21.53 -3.36
CA ASP A 2 -9.16 20.82 -4.41
C ASP A 2 -8.27 19.78 -3.74
N ALA A 3 -8.74 18.53 -3.70
CA ALA A 3 -8.04 17.43 -3.05
C ALA A 3 -7.18 16.66 -4.07
N VAL A 4 -6.00 16.22 -3.65
CA VAL A 4 -5.11 15.35 -4.44
C VAL A 4 -5.84 14.07 -4.83
N VAL A 5 -5.67 13.62 -6.06
CA VAL A 5 -6.29 12.40 -6.60
C VAL A 5 -5.28 11.51 -7.30
N CYS A 6 -5.53 10.21 -7.26
CA CYS A 6 -4.81 9.22 -8.02
C CYS A 6 -5.63 8.88 -9.28
N GLY A 7 -5.05 9.09 -10.45
CA GLY A 7 -5.64 8.67 -11.70
C GLY A 7 -5.58 7.15 -11.89
N THR A 8 -6.48 6.61 -12.71
CA THR A 8 -6.45 5.20 -13.14
C THR A 8 -5.19 4.84 -13.94
N ASP A 9 -4.45 5.84 -14.39
CA ASP A 9 -3.13 5.74 -15.02
C ASP A 9 -1.97 5.60 -14.02
N GLY A 10 -2.26 5.57 -12.70
CA GLY A 10 -1.25 5.49 -11.64
C GLY A 10 -0.52 6.80 -11.38
N VAL A 11 -0.98 7.92 -11.95
CA VAL A 11 -0.39 9.24 -11.77
C VAL A 11 -1.13 10.02 -10.69
N THR A 12 -0.39 10.71 -9.82
CA THR A 12 -0.97 11.59 -8.81
C THR A 12 -1.14 12.99 -9.37
N TYR A 13 -2.36 13.52 -9.30
CA TYR A 13 -2.72 14.86 -9.75
C TYR A 13 -3.06 15.74 -8.54
N LYS A 14 -2.72 17.04 -8.57
CA LYS A 14 -2.99 17.93 -7.43
C LYS A 14 -4.48 18.09 -7.16
N ASN A 15 -5.30 17.96 -8.20
CA ASN A 15 -6.76 17.93 -8.12
C ASN A 15 -7.38 17.26 -9.35
N GLU A 16 -8.70 17.03 -9.30
CA GLU A 16 -9.45 16.39 -10.39
C GLU A 16 -9.49 17.25 -11.67
N CYS A 17 -9.43 18.59 -11.55
CA CYS A 17 -9.42 19.47 -12.72
C CYS A 17 -8.13 19.28 -13.54
N GLU A 18 -6.97 19.33 -12.88
CA GLU A 18 -5.68 19.08 -13.52
C GLU A 18 -5.59 17.66 -14.10
N MET A 19 -6.20 16.66 -13.45
CA MET A 19 -6.31 15.30 -14.00
C MET A 19 -7.07 15.30 -15.32
N ARG A 20 -8.22 15.97 -15.40
CA ARG A 20 -9.04 16.03 -16.62
C ARG A 20 -8.34 16.77 -17.75
N VAL A 21 -7.64 17.87 -17.45
CA VAL A 21 -6.82 18.60 -18.43
C VAL A 21 -5.74 17.68 -18.98
N ALA A 22 -4.96 17.03 -18.11
CA ALA A 22 -3.91 16.11 -18.53
C ALA A 22 -4.43 14.91 -19.33
N ALA A 23 -5.61 14.38 -18.96
CA ALA A 23 -6.28 13.31 -19.70
C ALA A 23 -6.62 13.75 -21.14
N CYS A 24 -7.15 14.97 -21.29
CA CYS A 24 -7.46 15.56 -22.58
C CYS A 24 -6.18 15.80 -23.41
N GLU A 25 -5.15 16.42 -22.83
CA GLU A 25 -3.89 16.74 -23.51
C GLU A 25 -3.12 15.51 -23.97
N LYS A 26 -3.18 14.41 -23.22
CA LYS A 26 -2.53 13.14 -23.56
C LYS A 26 -3.38 12.24 -24.45
N GLU A 27 -4.61 12.64 -24.78
CA GLU A 27 -5.59 11.81 -25.49
C GLU A 27 -5.82 10.46 -24.80
N GLN A 28 -5.78 10.45 -23.46
CA GLN A 28 -5.91 9.26 -22.63
C GLN A 28 -7.16 9.33 -21.77
N TYR A 29 -7.84 8.20 -21.63
CA TYR A 29 -8.99 8.09 -20.75
C TYR A 29 -8.52 7.83 -19.31
N VAL A 30 -8.41 8.90 -18.52
CA VAL A 30 -8.02 8.84 -17.09
C VAL A 30 -9.21 9.23 -16.22
N MET A 31 -9.56 8.36 -15.29
CA MET A 31 -10.57 8.62 -14.26
C MET A 31 -9.92 8.67 -12.87
N VAL A 32 -10.68 9.13 -11.88
CA VAL A 32 -10.25 9.05 -10.48
C VAL A 32 -10.26 7.58 -10.05
N GLY A 33 -9.08 7.00 -9.86
CA GLY A 33 -8.93 5.65 -9.31
C GLY A 33 -9.04 5.63 -7.79
N SER A 34 -8.49 6.64 -7.11
CA SER A 34 -8.60 6.81 -5.66
C SER A 34 -8.46 8.27 -5.24
N ARG A 35 -9.06 8.61 -4.10
CA ARG A 35 -8.87 9.92 -3.46
C ARG A 35 -7.56 9.92 -2.67
N GLY A 36 -6.73 10.94 -2.84
CA GLY A 36 -5.36 10.98 -2.31
C GLY A 36 -4.31 10.57 -3.35
N PRO A 37 -3.01 10.57 -2.97
CA PRO A 37 -1.91 10.21 -3.85
C PRO A 37 -1.91 8.72 -4.21
N CYS A 38 -1.37 8.39 -5.39
CA CYS A 38 -1.16 7.00 -5.80
C CYS A 38 -0.09 6.31 -4.96
N ASP A 39 0.98 7.05 -4.61
CA ASP A 39 1.98 6.56 -3.67
C ASP A 39 1.52 6.81 -2.23
N LEU A 40 0.73 5.86 -1.73
CA LEU A 40 0.28 5.85 -0.33
C LEU A 40 1.43 5.61 0.66
N CYS A 41 2.61 5.18 0.18
CA CYS A 41 3.77 4.88 1.01
C CYS A 41 4.76 6.03 1.13
N GLN A 42 4.58 7.11 0.35
CA GLN A 42 5.52 8.24 0.28
C GLN A 42 5.81 8.91 1.63
N ASN A 43 4.86 8.87 2.57
CA ASN A 43 5.00 9.43 3.92
C ASN A 43 4.81 8.38 5.03
N VAL A 44 4.88 7.09 4.69
CA VAL A 44 4.69 6.01 5.65
C VAL A 44 6.05 5.53 6.15
N HIS A 45 6.36 5.86 7.39
CA HIS A 45 7.59 5.39 8.04
C HIS A 45 7.33 4.07 8.78
N CYS A 46 7.53 2.95 8.08
CA CYS A 46 7.42 1.63 8.68
C CYS A 46 8.64 1.32 9.58
N LYS A 47 8.38 0.78 10.77
CA LYS A 47 9.43 0.39 11.74
C LYS A 47 9.83 -1.08 11.56
N HIS A 48 10.96 -1.47 12.14
CA HIS A 48 11.44 -2.87 12.19
C HIS A 48 11.59 -3.55 10.82
N GLY A 49 11.94 -2.78 9.78
CA GLY A 49 12.14 -3.33 8.43
C GLY A 49 10.86 -3.79 7.73
N ALA A 50 9.68 -3.41 8.22
CA ALA A 50 8.42 -3.68 7.52
C ALA A 50 8.36 -2.95 6.17
N ARG A 51 7.76 -3.62 5.17
CA ARG A 51 7.56 -3.07 3.82
C ARG A 51 6.21 -2.37 3.77
N CYS A 52 6.17 -1.18 3.19
CA CYS A 52 4.91 -0.51 2.92
C CYS A 52 4.26 -1.05 1.64
N GLU A 53 2.97 -1.34 1.71
CA GLU A 53 2.13 -1.70 0.56
C GLU A 53 0.78 -0.98 0.69
N ASN A 54 0.43 -0.14 -0.29
CA ASN A 54 -0.82 0.65 -0.30
C ASN A 54 -1.08 1.46 0.99
N GLY A 55 -0.01 1.99 1.62
CA GLY A 55 -0.09 2.76 2.85
C GLY A 55 -0.16 1.92 4.14
N HIS A 56 -0.09 0.60 4.03
CA HIS A 56 -0.03 -0.30 5.18
C HIS A 56 1.38 -0.89 5.36
N CYS A 57 1.86 -0.92 6.60
CA CYS A 57 3.15 -1.55 6.93
C CYS A 57 2.96 -3.05 7.14
N ILE A 58 3.42 -3.84 6.17
CA ILE A 58 3.43 -5.30 6.25
C ILE A 58 4.78 -5.74 6.83
N CYS A 59 4.77 -6.32 8.03
CA CYS A 59 5.96 -6.94 8.61
C CYS A 59 6.30 -8.24 7.87
N ALA A 60 7.59 -8.54 7.76
CA ALA A 60 8.03 -9.88 7.42
C ALA A 60 7.61 -10.84 8.56
N PHE A 61 7.33 -12.10 8.23
CA PHE A 61 6.91 -13.14 9.20
C PHE A 61 7.99 -13.51 10.23
N ASP A 62 9.18 -12.92 10.13
CA ASP A 62 10.30 -13.14 11.04
C ASP A 62 10.59 -11.87 11.85
N CYS A 63 9.91 -11.74 13.00
CA CYS A 63 10.32 -10.80 14.04
C CYS A 63 11.42 -11.46 14.89
N PRO A 64 12.67 -10.96 14.88
CA PRO A 64 13.75 -11.51 15.72
C PRO A 64 13.58 -11.22 17.21
N ASP A 65 12.58 -10.41 17.60
CA ASP A 65 12.26 -10.09 19.00
C ASP A 65 10.89 -10.64 19.40
N ALA A 66 10.72 -11.94 19.18
CA ALA A 66 9.97 -12.80 20.06
C ALA A 66 10.69 -14.15 19.99
N THR A 67 11.00 -14.76 21.11
CA THR A 67 11.75 -16.02 21.24
C THR A 67 11.00 -17.25 20.66
N ILE A 68 10.46 -17.16 19.43
CA ILE A 68 9.51 -18.13 18.89
C ILE A 68 9.79 -18.38 17.39
N ARG A 69 10.24 -19.62 17.14
CA ARG A 69 10.23 -20.32 15.86
C ARG A 69 8.81 -20.41 15.27
N PHE A 70 8.77 -20.63 13.96
CA PHE A 70 7.67 -21.17 13.15
C PHE A 70 6.88 -20.14 12.32
N VAL A 71 7.39 -19.95 11.10
CA VAL A 71 6.62 -19.55 9.91
C VAL A 71 5.43 -20.52 9.75
N ALA A 72 4.21 -19.99 9.84
CA ALA A 72 2.99 -20.71 9.53
C ALA A 72 2.64 -20.54 8.04
N VAL A 73 3.19 -21.41 7.18
CA VAL A 73 2.52 -21.74 5.91
C VAL A 73 1.75 -23.04 6.13
N MET A 74 0.45 -22.98 5.89
CA MET A 74 -0.52 -24.05 6.14
C MET A 74 -0.17 -25.35 5.40
N GLU A 75 0.19 -26.42 6.13
CA GLU A 75 -0.18 -27.82 5.80
C GLU A 75 -0.28 -28.69 7.10
N ARG A 76 -1.34 -28.46 7.89
CA ARG A 76 -1.95 -29.42 8.86
C ARG A 76 -1.10 -29.91 10.07
N PRO A 77 -1.76 -30.39 11.16
CA PRO A 77 -1.57 -29.83 12.50
C PRO A 77 -1.09 -30.84 13.55
N ILE A 78 -0.26 -30.42 14.49
CA ILE A 78 -0.26 -30.90 15.89
C ILE A 78 0.49 -29.86 16.74
N VAL A 79 -0.25 -28.90 17.27
CA VAL A 79 0.27 -28.12 18.40
C VAL A 79 0.33 -29.10 19.56
N THR A 80 1.52 -29.59 19.90
CA THR A 80 1.71 -30.22 21.21
C THR A 80 1.65 -29.09 22.22
N THR A 81 0.55 -29.05 22.98
CA THR A 81 0.40 -28.18 24.13
C THR A 81 1.57 -28.44 25.07
N VAL A 82 2.51 -27.51 25.18
CA VAL A 82 3.47 -27.51 26.29
C VAL A 82 2.85 -26.70 27.41
N LYS A 83 2.06 -27.39 28.23
CA LYS A 83 2.05 -27.22 29.68
C LYS A 83 1.70 -28.55 30.34
#